data_AF-A0A6J7MZI5-F1
#
_entry.id   AF-A0A6J7MZI5-F1
#
_cell.length_a   1.000
_cell.length_b   1.000
_cell.length_c   1.000
_cell.angle_alpha   90.00
_cell.angle_beta   90.00
_cell.angle_gamma   90.00
#
_symmetry.space_group_name_H-M   'P 1'
#
loop_
_entity.id
_entity.type
_entity.pdbx_description
1 polymer ?
#
loop_
_entity_poly.entity_id
_entity_poly.type
_entity_poly.pdbx_seq_one_letter_code
_entity_poly.pdbx_strand_id
1 'polypeptide(L)' 'MFFPPAQFERKDEKLEREQRAKGICVSCSVRKDCLDYALRIREPHGIWGGLSEVERRALLARESV' A
#
# COMPACT_ATOMS: atom_id res chain seq x y z
N MET A 1 -7.60 -7.64 -3.31
CA MET A 1 -7.29 -7.21 -1.92
C MET A 1 -5.78 -7.30 -1.73
N PHE A 2 -5.19 -6.36 -0.97
CA PHE A 2 -3.81 -5.87 -1.10
C PHE A 2 -3.47 -5.34 -2.48
N PHE A 3 -3.63 -6.15 -3.52
CA PHE A 3 -3.40 -5.77 -4.93
C PHE A 3 -4.72 -5.46 -5.66
N PRO A 4 -4.67 -4.60 -6.70
CA PRO A 4 -5.79 -4.38 -7.62
C PRO A 4 -6.16 -5.67 -8.37
N PRO A 5 -7.43 -5.83 -8.79
CA PRO A 5 -7.83 -6.96 -9.61
C PRO A 5 -7.27 -6.84 -11.04
N ALA A 6 -7.23 -7.95 -11.78
CA ALA A 6 -6.83 -7.96 -13.19
C ALA A 6 -7.87 -7.34 -14.13
N GLN A 7 -9.12 -7.25 -13.68
CA GLN A 7 -10.23 -6.65 -14.42
C GLN A 7 -10.50 -5.20 -13.97
N PHE A 8 -11.35 -4.49 -14.71
CA PHE A 8 -11.76 -3.14 -14.36
C PHE A 8 -12.35 -3.06 -12.95
N GLU A 9 -11.92 -2.06 -12.19
CA GLU A 9 -12.35 -1.77 -10.81
C GLU A 9 -12.84 -0.32 -10.77
N ARG A 10 -14.06 -0.10 -10.25
CA ARG A 10 -14.57 1.25 -10.04
C ARG A 10 -13.85 1.93 -8.89
N LYS A 11 -13.93 3.27 -8.83
CA LYS A 11 -13.24 4.07 -7.82
C LYS A 11 -13.70 3.75 -6.39
N ASP A 12 -14.99 3.53 -6.20
CA ASP A 12 -15.59 3.14 -4.92
C ASP A 12 -15.09 1.76 -4.45
N GLU A 13 -15.09 0.78 -5.36
CA GLU A 13 -14.58 -0.58 -5.11
C GLU A 13 -13.09 -0.56 -4.74
N LYS A 14 -12.30 0.24 -5.45
CA LYS A 14 -10.89 0.47 -5.13
C LYS A 14 -10.72 1.00 -3.71
N LEU A 15 -11.48 2.03 -3.35
CA LEU A 15 -11.37 2.66 -2.03
C LEU A 15 -11.73 1.68 -0.92
N GLU A 16 -12.81 0.93 -1.08
CA GLU A 16 -13.23 -0.09 -0.10
C GLU A 16 -12.17 -1.19 0.04
N ARG A 17 -11.63 -1.70 -1.08
CA ARG A 17 -10.56 -2.69 -1.09
C ARG A 17 -9.31 -2.19 -0.36
N GLU A 18 -8.87 -0.97 -0.64
CA GLU A 18 -7.70 -0.36 -0.01
C GLU A 18 -7.91 -0.15 1.49
N GLN A 19 -9.08 0.36 1.91
CA GLN A 19 -9.43 0.51 3.33
C GLN A 19 -9.40 -0.84 4.05
N ARG A 20 -9.98 -1.89 3.45
CA ARG A 20 -9.99 -3.23 4.03
C ARG A 20 -8.58 -3.81 4.18
N ALA A 21 -7.72 -3.64 3.17
CA ALA A 21 -6.33 -4.07 3.23
C ALA A 21 -5.51 -3.30 4.28
N LYS A 22 -5.70 -1.98 4.37
CA LYS A 22 -5.07 -1.14 5.40
C LYS A 22 -5.51 -1.52 6.81
N GLY A 23 -6.79 -1.88 6.99
CA GLY A 23 -7.32 -2.36 8.27
C GLY A 23 -6.59 -3.60 8.79
N ILE A 24 -6.22 -4.53 7.91
CA ILE A 24 -5.41 -5.71 8.28
C ILE A 24 -4.01 -5.30 8.76
N CYS A 25 -3.41 -4.28 8.13
CA CYS A 25 -2.08 -3.85 8.50
C CYS A 25 -2.00 -3.26 9.93
N VAL A 26 -3.11 -2.79 10.51
CA VAL A 26 -3.12 -2.14 11.84
C VAL A 26 -2.60 -3.06 12.94
N SER A 27 -2.95 -4.34 12.90
CA SER A 27 -2.53 -5.35 13.89
C SER A 27 -1.38 -6.25 13.40
N CYS A 28 -0.82 -5.98 12.22
CA CYS A 28 0.24 -6.80 11.64
C CYS A 28 1.57 -6.56 12.35
N SER A 29 2.13 -7.59 12.98
CA SER A 29 3.39 -7.51 13.75
C SER A 29 4.60 -7.12 12.89
N VAL A 30 4.59 -7.46 11.60
CA VAL A 30 5.66 -7.17 10.63
C VAL A 30 5.35 -5.95 9.76
N ARG A 31 4.40 -5.09 10.17
CA ARG A 31 3.97 -3.93 9.37
C ARG A 31 5.14 -3.06 8.93
N LYS A 32 6.09 -2.79 9.84
CA LYS A 32 7.27 -1.97 9.57
C LYS A 32 8.20 -2.64 8.55
N ASP A 33 8.61 -3.87 8.81
CA ASP A 33 9.51 -4.61 7.91
C ASP A 33 8.90 -4.78 6.49
N CYS A 34 7.58 -4.99 6.42
CA CYS A 34 6.82 -5.04 5.18
C CYS A 34 6.87 -3.71 4.41
N LEU A 35 6.72 -2.58 5.11
CA LEU A 35 6.84 -1.24 4.51
C LEU A 35 8.28 -1.00 4.01
N ASP A 36 9.26 -1.25 4.86
CA ASP A 36 10.67 -1.01 4.58
C ASP A 36 11.12 -1.84 3.37
N TYR A 37 10.67 -3.10 3.29
CA TYR A 37 10.89 -3.95 2.12
C TYR A 37 10.29 -3.34 0.84
N ALA A 38 9.02 -2.94 0.88
CA ALA A 38 8.31 -2.39 -0.27
C ALA A 38 8.93 -1.08 -0.77
N LEU A 39 9.40 -0.21 0.14
CA LEU A 39 10.10 1.02 -0.19
C LEU A 39 11.45 0.73 -0.84
N ARG A 40 12.23 -0.21 -0.29
CA ARG A 40 13.56 -0.58 -0.80
C ARG A 40 13.51 -1.10 -2.23
N ILE A 41 12.54 -1.97 -2.55
CA ILE A 41 12.39 -2.52 -3.91
C ILE A 41 11.56 -1.61 -4.84
N ARG A 42 11.03 -0.49 -4.32
CA ARG A 42 10.12 0.42 -5.03
C ARG A 42 8.93 -0.31 -5.65
N GLU A 43 8.28 -1.17 -4.87
CA GLU A 43 7.17 -2.00 -5.34
C GLU A 43 6.04 -1.12 -5.91
N PRO A 44 5.72 -1.24 -7.21
CA PRO A 44 4.80 -0.33 -7.88
C PRO A 44 3.33 -0.51 -7.53
N HIS A 45 2.90 -1.60 -6.89
CA HIS A 45 1.47 -1.85 -6.72
C HIS A 45 1.07 -2.27 -5.30
N GLY A 46 -0.24 -2.18 -5.06
CA GLY A 46 -0.89 -2.71 -3.86
C GLY A 46 -0.63 -1.96 -2.55
N ILE A 47 -1.19 -2.50 -1.48
CA ILE A 47 -1.01 -2.04 -0.09
C ILE A 47 0.12 -2.81 0.57
N TRP A 48 1.12 -2.09 1.07
CA TRP A 48 2.26 -2.63 1.80
C TRP A 48 2.47 -1.83 3.07
N GLY A 49 2.62 -2.51 4.22
CA GLY A 49 2.79 -1.84 5.51
C GLY A 49 1.67 -0.85 5.91
N GLY A 50 0.49 -1.00 5.31
CA GLY A 50 -0.65 -0.09 5.49
C GLY A 50 -0.64 1.15 4.60
N LEU A 51 0.26 1.23 3.61
CA LEU A 51 0.34 2.32 2.64
C LEU A 51 0.03 1.83 1.23
N SER A 52 -0.72 2.63 0.49
CA SER A 52 -0.90 2.49 -0.95
C SER A 52 0.36 2.87 -1.70
N GLU A 53 0.42 2.49 -2.97
CA GLU A 53 1.48 2.94 -3.88
C GLU A 53 1.65 4.47 -3.88
N VAL A 54 0.55 5.21 -3.92
CA VAL A 54 0.60 6.69 -3.94
C VAL A 54 1.18 7.24 -2.65
N GLU A 55 0.79 6.67 -1.51
CA GLU A 55 1.30 7.06 -0.20
C GLU A 55 2.80 6.72 -0.05
N ARG A 56 3.24 5.55 -0.55
CA ARG A 56 4.66 5.18 -0.57
C ARG A 56 5.49 6.13 -1.45
N ARG A 57 4.98 6.50 -2.63
CA ARG A 57 5.64 7.47 -3.52
C ARG A 57 5.79 8.84 -2.86
N ALA A 58 4.75 9.30 -2.15
CA ALA A 58 4.80 10.56 -1.41
C ALA A 58 5.82 10.51 -0.26
N LEU A 59 5.98 9.37 0.41
CA LEU A 59 6.96 9.18 1.47
C LEU A 59 8.40 9.27 0.92
N LEU A 60 8.72 8.55 -0.15
CA LEU A 60 10.04 8.61 -0.80
C LEU A 60 10.39 10.01 -1.31
N ALA A 61 9.40 10.75 -1.82
CA ALA A 61 9.60 12.12 -2.26
C ALA A 61 9.97 13.07 -1.11
N ARG A 62 9.45 12.82 0.10
CA ARG A 62 9.75 13.60 1.30
C ARG A 62 11.14 13.30 1.88
N GLU A 63 11.66 12.10 1.69
CA GLU A 63 13.02 11.70 2.14
C GLU A 63 14.12 12.21 1.20
N SER A 64 13.77 12.68 0.01
CA SER A 64 14.72 13.19 -0.99
C SER A 64 14.97 14.70 -0.89
N VAL A 65 14.45 15.36 0.15
CA VAL A 65 14.61 16.80 0.45
C VAL A 65 15.55 17.00 1.63
#